data_AF-A0A964U2T0-F1
#
_entry.id   AF-A0A964U2T0-F1
#
_cell.length_a   1.000
_cell.length_b   1.000
_cell.length_c   1.000
_cell.angle_alpha   90.00
_cell.angle_beta   90.00
_cell.angle_gamma   90.00
#
_symmetry.space_group_name_H-M   'P 1'
#
loop_
_entity.id
_entity.type
_entity.pdbx_description
1 polymer ?
#
loop_
_entity_poly.entity_id
_entity_poly.type
_entity_poly.pdbx_seq_one_letter_code
_entity_poly.pdbx_strand_id
1 'polypeptide(L)' 'MFQDAGTRDLKQVGVIDVGSNSVRLVVFDGAARSPAYFFNEKVLCGLGRGFVESGRLSPEGRERARAAIKRF' A
#
# COMPACT_ATOMS: atom_id res chain seq x y z
N MET A 1 -3.07 1.30 16.75
CA MET A 1 -2.17 0.49 15.91
C MET A 1 -2.49 -0.97 16.22
N PHE A 2 -3.26 -1.63 15.34
CA PHE A 2 -3.71 -3.04 15.37
C PHE A 2 -4.23 -3.58 16.71
N GLN A 3 -5.50 -3.27 17.05
CA GLN A 3 -6.18 -3.80 18.25
C GLN A 3 -7.34 -4.75 17.96
N ASP A 4 -7.51 -5.21 16.71
CA ASP A 4 -8.53 -6.21 16.40
C ASP A 4 -8.05 -7.61 16.79
N ALA A 5 -8.91 -8.35 17.51
CA ALA A 5 -8.60 -9.67 18.05
C ALA A 5 -8.22 -10.69 16.95
N GLY A 6 -8.72 -10.53 15.72
CA GLY A 6 -8.40 -11.39 14.58
C GLY A 6 -6.99 -11.22 14.01
N THR A 7 -6.32 -10.10 14.25
CA THR A 7 -4.98 -9.81 13.71
C THR A 7 -3.87 -10.52 14.47
N ARG A 8 -4.14 -11.01 15.69
CA ARG A 8 -3.14 -11.64 16.58
C ARG A 8 -2.71 -13.04 16.14
N ASP A 9 -3.56 -13.75 15.38
CA ASP A 9 -3.27 -15.09 14.84
C ASP A 9 -2.74 -15.06 13.39
N LEU A 10 -2.58 -13.88 12.79
CA LEU A 10 -2.05 -13.77 11.43
C LEU A 10 -0.54 -14.06 11.45
N LYS A 11 -0.15 -15.14 10.77
CA LYS A 11 1.26 -15.49 10.54
C LYS A 11 2.00 -14.37 9.79
N GLN A 12 1.33 -13.68 8.88
CA GLN A 12 1.89 -12.55 8.13
C GLN A 12 0.82 -11.47 7.94
N VAL A 13 1.23 -10.20 8.06
CA VAL A 13 0.34 -9.04 7.87
C VAL A 13 0.88 -8.21 6.72
N GLY A 14 0.08 -8.01 5.68
CA GLY A 14 0.38 -7.11 4.56
C GLY A 14 -0.31 -5.75 4.74
N VAL A 15 0.42 -4.67 4.55
CA VAL A 15 -0.11 -3.29 4.55
C VAL A 15 0.16 -2.67 3.19
N ILE A 16 -0.91 -2.24 2.52
CA ILE A 16 -0.84 -1.48 1.28
C ILE A 16 -1.15 -0.01 1.58
N ASP A 17 -0.21 0.87 1.30
CA ASP A 17 -0.36 2.32 1.36
C ASP A 17 -0.51 2.90 -0.05
N VAL A 18 -1.53 3.75 -0.27
CA VAL A 18 -1.86 4.37 -1.55
C VAL A 18 -1.70 5.89 -1.42
N GLY A 19 -0.56 6.40 -1.85
CA GLY A 19 -0.27 7.83 -1.88
C GLY A 19 -0.54 8.47 -3.26
N SER A 20 -0.49 9.81 -3.29
CA SER A 20 -0.63 10.59 -4.53
C SER A 20 0.46 10.27 -5.55
N ASN A 21 1.64 9.84 -5.12
CA ASN A 21 2.75 9.52 -6.02
C ASN A 21 3.03 8.02 -6.15
N SER A 22 2.88 7.25 -5.07
CA SER A 22 3.29 5.85 -5.01
C SER A 22 2.29 4.96 -4.30
N VAL A 23 2.25 3.69 -4.68
CA VAL A 23 1.65 2.61 -3.90
C VAL A 23 2.77 1.77 -3.31
N ARG A 24 2.65 1.39 -2.03
CA ARG A 24 3.64 0.58 -1.33
C ARG A 24 2.98 -0.63 -0.68
N LEU A 25 3.56 -1.82 -0.86
CA LEU A 25 3.25 -3.01 -0.07
C LEU A 25 4.38 -3.24 0.94
N VAL A 26 3.99 -3.46 2.19
CA VAL A 26 4.89 -3.87 3.26
C VAL A 26 4.33 -5.11 3.93
N VAL A 27 5.13 -6.16 4.08
CA VAL A 27 4.71 -7.39 4.78
C VAL A 27 5.55 -7.61 6.03
N PHE A 28 4.85 -7.89 7.12
CA PHE A 28 5.37 -8.14 8.46
C PHE A 28 5.19 -9.62 8.81
N ASP A 29 6.19 -10.21 9.46
CA ASP A 29 6.08 -11.55 10.05
C ASP A 29 5.53 -11.44 11.49
N GLY A 30 4.27 -11.83 11.68
CA GLY A 30 3.57 -11.86 12.96
C GLY A 30 3.40 -10.56 13.74
N ALA A 31 2.49 -10.56 14.72
CA ALA A 31 2.26 -9.47 15.67
C ALA A 31 3.36 -9.36 16.75
N ALA A 32 4.63 -9.55 16.37
CA ALA A 32 5.74 -9.25 17.26
C ALA A 32 5.78 -7.74 17.53
N ARG A 33 6.12 -7.34 18.76
CA ARG A 33 6.07 -5.93 19.21
C ARG A 33 6.95 -4.97 18.38
N SER A 34 7.87 -5.52 17.58
CA SER A 34 8.64 -4.84 16.54
C SER A 34 8.94 -5.86 15.41
N PRO A 35 8.01 -6.08 14.46
CA PRO A 35 8.20 -7.08 13.42
C PRO A 35 9.20 -6.55 12.39
N ALA A 36 10.22 -7.35 12.07
CA ALA A 36 11.09 -7.05 10.94
C ALA A 36 10.25 -7.13 9.65
N TYR A 37 10.34 -6.09 8.81
CA TYR A 37 9.73 -6.12 7.48
C TYR A 37 10.51 -7.12 6.62
N PHE A 38 9.87 -8.20 6.17
CA PHE A 38 10.55 -9.15 5.27
C PHE A 38 10.32 -8.81 3.80
N PHE A 39 9.34 -7.96 3.48
CA PHE A 39 9.05 -7.50 2.13
C PHE A 39 8.62 -6.04 2.13
N ASN A 40 9.19 -5.23 1.23
CA ASN A 40 8.85 -3.82 1.05
C ASN A 40 9.01 -3.45 -0.42
N GLU A 41 7.88 -3.28 -1.10
CA GLU A 41 7.85 -2.91 -2.50
C GLU A 41 7.16 -1.55 -2.69
N LYS A 42 7.74 -0.67 -3.50
CA LYS A 42 7.20 0.65 -3.84
C LYS A 42 7.08 0.80 -5.36
N VAL A 43 5.89 1.15 -5.84
CA VAL A 43 5.61 1.42 -7.26
C VAL A 43 5.18 2.86 -7.43
N LEU A 44 5.85 3.58 -8.34
CA LEU A 44 5.47 4.94 -8.73
C LEU A 44 4.27 4.89 -9.67
N CYS A 45 3.16 5.49 -9.24
CA CYS A 45 1.91 5.51 -9.99
C CYS A 45 1.55 6.92 -10.46
N GLY A 46 1.90 7.97 -9.70
CA GLY A 46 1.56 9.35 -10.03
C GLY A 46 0.04 9.61 -10.01
N LEU A 47 -0.67 8.99 -9.08
CA LEU A 47 -2.13 9.03 -8.96
C LEU A 47 -2.70 10.46 -8.83
N GLY A 48 -1.99 11.35 -8.15
CA GLY A 48 -2.36 12.74 -7.93
C GLY A 48 -1.85 13.73 -8.99
N ARG A 49 -1.23 13.26 -10.07
CA ARG A 49 -0.75 14.15 -11.15
C ARG A 49 -1.94 14.92 -11.76
N GLY A 50 -1.85 16.25 -11.79
CA GLY A 50 -2.89 17.13 -12.33
C GLY A 50 -4.14 17.25 -11.44
N PHE A 51 -4.08 16.77 -10.19
CA PHE A 51 -5.23 16.79 -9.28
C PHE A 51 -5.60 18.21 -8.83
N VAL A 52 -4.61 19.08 -8.60
CA VAL A 52 -4.84 20.45 -8.12
C VAL A 52 -5.71 21.24 -9.11
N GLU A 53 -5.48 21.05 -10.40
CA GLU A 53 -6.16 21.76 -11.47
C GLU A 53 -7.47 21.06 -11.88
N SER A 54 -7.46 19.73 -11.97
CA SER A 54 -8.61 18.99 -12.51
C SER A 54 -9.61 18.50 -11.44
N GLY A 55 -9.21 18.47 -10.17
CA GLY A 55 -9.97 17.83 -9.09
C GLY A 55 -10.11 16.32 -9.25
N ARG A 56 -9.38 15.69 -10.19
CA ARG A 56 -9.50 14.28 -10.55
C ARG A 56 -8.14 13.59 -10.47
N LEU A 57 -8.17 12.30 -10.14
CA LEU A 57 -6.98 11.45 -10.18
C LEU A 57 -6.52 11.25 -11.63
N SER A 58 -5.21 11.18 -11.85
CA SER A 58 -4.63 10.87 -13.17
C SER A 58 -5.19 9.55 -13.70
N PRO A 59 -5.76 9.52 -14.92
CA PRO A 59 -6.24 8.29 -15.54
C PRO A 59 -5.14 7.22 -15.66
N GLU A 60 -3.94 7.62 -16.09
CA GLU A 60 -2.79 6.72 -16.21
C GLU A 60 -2.30 6.26 -14.83
N GLY A 61 -2.33 7.16 -13.85
CA GLY A 61 -1.97 6.84 -12.48
C GLY A 61 -2.92 5.84 -11.84
N ARG A 62 -4.22 5.91 -12.15
CA ARG A 62 -5.21 4.93 -11.71
C ARG A 62 -4.94 3.54 -12.28
N GLU A 63 -4.66 3.43 -13.58
CA GLU A 63 -4.34 2.14 -14.20
C GLU A 63 -3.06 1.53 -13.62
N ARG A 64 -2.00 2.35 -13.44
CA ARG A 64 -0.77 1.88 -12.79
C ARG A 64 -0.99 1.43 -11.34
N ALA A 65 -1.74 2.20 -10.55
CA ALA A 65 -2.04 1.85 -9.16
C ALA A 65 -2.83 0.53 -9.07
N ARG A 66 -3.85 0.37 -9.93
CA ARG A 66 -4.64 -0.86 -10.00
C ARG A 66 -3.78 -2.07 -10.42
N ALA A 67 -2.89 -1.89 -11.39
CA ALA A 67 -1.96 -2.95 -11.80
C ALA A 67 -0.97 -3.33 -10.69
N ALA A 68 -0.46 -2.35 -9.94
CA ALA A 68 0.42 -2.59 -8.79
C ALA A 68 -0.29 -3.39 -7.69
N ILE A 69 -1.48 -2.94 -7.27
CA ILE A 69 -2.28 -3.59 -6.23
C ILE A 69 -2.66 -5.02 -6.61
N LYS A 70 -2.96 -5.29 -7.88
CA LYS A 70 -3.26 -6.66 -8.35
C LYS A 70 -2.06 -7.60 -8.35
N ARG A 71 -0.84 -7.05 -8.46
CA ARG A 71 0.40 -7.83 -8.50
C ARG A 71 0.96 -8.11 -7.10
N PHE A 72 0.73 -7.18 -6.18
CA PHE A 72 0.97 -7.34 -4.74
C PHE A 72 0.13 -8.49 -4.17
#